data_AF-A0A1V4E650-F1
#
_entry.id   AF-A0A1V4E650-F1
#
_cell.length_a   1.000
_cell.length_b   1.000
_cell.length_c   1.000
_cell.angle_alpha   90.00
_cell.angle_beta   90.00
_cell.angle_gamma   90.00
#
_symmetry.space_group_name_H-M   'P 1'
#
loop_
_entity.id
_entity.type
_entity.pdbx_description
1 polymer ?
#
loop_
_entity_poly.entity_id
_entity_poly.type
_entity_poly.pdbx_seq_one_letter_code
_entity_poly.pdbx_strand_id
1 'polypeptide(L)'
;MLAVAAPRTTPAGWTLRAVVSAHAVAIAGQPVFAGMYLTGDYAGLSLHSAGADVVTSIGYLQVIVAIVVWVRLRQAWPFLATSAVVAAETVQYFAGLDGALWLHLPLGVTTVVAVVVQFIDVWRRPLLRQGAADA
;
A
#
# COMPACT_ATOMS: atom_id res chain seq x y z
N MET A 1 11.52 -41.13 -0.99
CA MET A 1 11.40 -39.71 -1.38
C MET A 1 10.24 -39.10 -0.60
N LEU A 2 10.51 -38.35 0.47
CA LEU A 2 9.47 -37.55 1.14
C LEU A 2 9.25 -36.29 0.28
N ALA A 3 8.07 -36.16 -0.30
CA ALA A 3 7.68 -34.94 -1.01
C ALA A 3 7.47 -33.83 0.04
N VAL A 4 8.42 -32.90 0.14
CA VAL A 4 8.22 -31.65 0.88
C VAL A 4 7.08 -30.90 0.16
N ALA A 5 5.93 -30.82 0.81
CA ALA A 5 4.82 -30.04 0.29
C ALA A 5 5.27 -28.59 0.18
N ALA A 6 5.25 -28.04 -1.04
CA ALA A 6 5.59 -26.65 -1.28
C ALA A 6 4.71 -25.76 -0.37
N PRO A 7 5.28 -24.79 0.35
CA PRO A 7 4.50 -23.96 1.25
C PRO A 7 3.43 -23.20 0.46
N ARG A 8 2.15 -23.48 0.75
CA ARG A 8 1.05 -22.79 0.08
C ARG A 8 0.79 -21.47 0.77
N THR A 9 0.74 -20.39 0.00
CA THR A 9 0.32 -19.07 0.48
C THR A 9 -1.08 -19.17 1.06
N THR A 10 -1.25 -18.69 2.30
CA THR A 10 -2.53 -18.75 3.00
C THR A 10 -3.55 -17.77 2.38
N PRO A 11 -4.86 -17.94 2.60
CA PRO A 11 -5.87 -16.97 2.15
C PRO A 11 -5.56 -15.55 2.60
N ALA A 12 -5.11 -15.36 3.85
CA ALA A 12 -4.69 -14.04 4.37
C ALA A 12 -3.52 -13.43 3.57
N GLY A 13 -2.55 -14.26 3.14
CA GLY A 13 -1.45 -13.81 2.29
C GLY A 13 -1.91 -13.42 0.89
N TRP A 14 -2.87 -14.15 0.31
CA TRP A 14 -3.48 -13.78 -0.97
C TRP A 14 -4.31 -12.49 -0.88
N THR A 15 -5.08 -12.31 0.19
CA THR A 15 -5.81 -11.06 0.44
C THR A 15 -4.85 -9.88 0.56
N LEU A 16 -3.75 -10.01 1.31
CA LEU A 16 -2.75 -8.94 1.41
C LEU A 16 -2.15 -8.60 0.04
N ARG A 17 -1.79 -9.61 -0.76
CA ARG A 17 -1.30 -9.40 -2.14
C ARG A 17 -2.29 -8.65 -3.00
N ALA A 18 -3.56 -9.04 -2.99
CA ALA A 18 -4.60 -8.38 -3.77
C ALA A 18 -4.74 -6.91 -3.36
N VAL A 19 -4.84 -6.63 -2.06
CA VAL A 19 -5.01 -5.26 -1.55
C VAL A 19 -3.80 -4.39 -1.85
N VAL A 20 -2.57 -4.87 -1.60
CA VAL A 20 -1.33 -4.12 -1.91
C VAL A 20 -1.19 -3.86 -3.41
N SER A 21 -1.63 -4.79 -4.26
CA SER A 21 -1.62 -4.60 -5.72
C SER A 21 -2.62 -3.52 -6.15
N ALA A 22 -3.83 -3.54 -5.59
CA ALA A 22 -4.81 -2.48 -5.83
C ALA A 22 -4.30 -1.12 -5.33
N HIS A 23 -3.64 -1.11 -4.18
CA HIS A 23 -3.04 0.10 -3.61
C HIS A 23 -1.96 0.67 -4.53
N ALA A 24 -1.04 -0.18 -5.01
CA ALA A 24 0.03 0.21 -5.93
C ALA A 24 -0.50 0.82 -7.23
N VAL A 25 -1.56 0.24 -7.81
CA VAL A 25 -2.20 0.79 -9.03
C VAL A 25 -2.85 2.13 -8.74
N ALA A 26 -3.65 2.24 -7.68
CA ALA A 26 -4.36 3.46 -7.33
C ALA A 26 -3.40 4.62 -7.04
N ILE A 27 -2.36 4.37 -6.23
CA ILE A 27 -1.39 5.41 -5.86
C ILE A 27 -0.50 5.81 -7.03
N ALA A 28 -0.13 4.89 -7.93
CA ALA A 28 0.62 5.21 -9.15
C ALA A 28 -0.19 6.07 -10.14
N GLY A 29 -1.53 6.04 -10.07
CA GLY A 29 -2.40 6.92 -10.84
C GLY A 29 -2.44 8.36 -10.33
N GLN A 30 -2.18 8.59 -9.04
CA GLN A 30 -2.28 9.93 -8.41
C GLN A 30 -1.42 11.01 -9.10
N PRO A 31 -0.14 10.76 -9.44
CA PRO A 31 0.68 11.72 -10.18
C PRO A 31 0.13 12.05 -11.58
N VAL A 32 -0.59 11.14 -12.23
CA VAL A 32 -1.20 11.40 -13.54
C VAL A 32 -2.33 12.41 -13.40
N PHE A 33 -3.23 12.22 -12.43
CA PHE A 33 -4.33 13.16 -12.17
C PHE A 33 -3.83 14.53 -11.70
N ALA A 34 -2.81 14.55 -10.83
CA ALA A 34 -2.15 15.79 -10.43
C ALA A 34 -1.48 16.48 -11.62
N GLY A 35 -0.81 15.72 -12.50
CA GLY A 35 -0.19 16.23 -13.72
C GLY A 35 -1.19 16.87 -14.67
N MET A 36 -2.35 16.23 -14.89
CA MET A 36 -3.45 16.80 -15.69
C MET A 36 -3.85 18.19 -15.18
N TYR A 37 -4.08 18.30 -13.86
CA TYR A 37 -4.40 19.58 -13.22
C TYR A 37 -3.29 20.63 -13.41
N LEU A 38 -2.03 20.26 -13.19
CA LEU A 38 -0.88 21.16 -13.36
C LEU A 38 -0.69 21.62 -14.81
N THR A 39 -1.17 20.84 -15.79
CA THR A 39 -1.17 21.22 -17.21
C THR A 39 -2.41 22.01 -17.66
N GLY A 40 -3.31 22.33 -16.72
CA GLY A 40 -4.50 23.18 -16.96
C GLY A 40 -5.81 22.42 -17.18
N ASP A 41 -5.81 21.07 -17.12
CA ASP A 41 -7.04 20.29 -17.12
C ASP A 41 -7.61 20.21 -15.70
N TYR A 42 -8.54 21.12 -15.38
CA TYR A 42 -9.17 21.19 -14.07
C TYR A 42 -9.96 19.93 -13.67
N ALA A 43 -10.35 19.06 -14.61
CA ALA A 43 -10.93 17.76 -14.27
C ALA A 43 -9.91 16.85 -13.56
N GLY A 44 -8.62 17.06 -13.81
CA GLY A 44 -7.53 16.39 -13.09
C GLY A 44 -7.60 16.60 -11.58
N LEU A 45 -8.08 17.76 -11.10
CA LEU A 45 -8.18 18.04 -9.67
C LEU A 45 -9.27 17.21 -9.00
N SER A 46 -10.45 17.07 -9.63
CA SER A 46 -11.53 16.24 -9.08
C SER A 46 -11.17 14.76 -9.11
N LEU A 47 -10.51 14.30 -10.18
CA LEU A 47 -9.96 12.94 -10.27
C LEU A 47 -8.87 12.68 -9.23
N HIS A 48 -7.98 13.65 -9.01
CA HIS A 48 -6.93 13.55 -8.00
C HIS A 48 -7.55 13.46 -6.61
N SER A 49 -8.49 14.34 -6.26
CA SER A 49 -9.19 14.32 -4.96
C SER A 49 -9.95 13.01 -4.74
N ALA A 50 -10.76 12.57 -5.70
CA ALA A 50 -11.51 11.31 -5.58
C ALA A 50 -10.54 10.11 -5.50
N GLY A 51 -9.45 10.14 -6.25
CA GLY A 51 -8.42 9.11 -6.19
C GLY A 51 -7.66 9.12 -4.86
N ALA A 52 -7.46 10.28 -4.22
CA ALA A 52 -6.86 10.38 -2.90
C ALA A 52 -7.75 9.71 -1.83
N ASP A 53 -9.07 9.87 -1.92
CA ASP A 53 -10.03 9.16 -1.07
C ASP A 53 -9.96 7.64 -1.27
N VAL A 54 -9.85 7.20 -2.52
CA VAL A 54 -9.71 5.78 -2.88
C VAL A 54 -8.41 5.20 -2.35
N VAL A 55 -7.27 5.86 -2.59
CA VAL A 55 -5.94 5.44 -2.10
C VAL A 55 -5.95 5.33 -0.59
N THR A 56 -6.43 6.37 0.11
CA THR A 56 -6.52 6.40 1.57
C THR A 56 -7.42 5.28 2.11
N SER A 57 -8.57 5.03 1.48
CA SER A 57 -9.48 3.95 1.86
C SER A 57 -8.85 2.56 1.68
N ILE A 58 -8.12 2.35 0.57
CA ILE A 58 -7.36 1.12 0.33
C ILE A 58 -6.24 0.97 1.37
N GLY A 59 -5.53 2.05 1.71
CA GLY A 59 -4.50 2.07 2.74
C GLY A 59 -5.04 1.59 4.09
N TYR A 60 -6.16 2.11 4.57
CA TYR A 60 -6.79 1.65 5.81
C TYR A 60 -7.26 0.19 5.72
N LEU A 61 -7.83 -0.24 4.60
CA LEU A 61 -8.15 -1.65 4.37
C LEU A 61 -6.88 -2.52 4.44
N GLN A 62 -5.78 -2.05 3.86
CA GLN A 62 -4.50 -2.75 3.90
C GLN A 62 -3.99 -2.89 5.33
N VAL A 63 -4.16 -1.88 6.21
CA VAL A 63 -3.83 -1.99 7.64
C VAL A 63 -4.62 -3.12 8.28
N ILE A 64 -5.93 -3.19 8.05
CA ILE A 64 -6.80 -4.25 8.59
C ILE A 64 -6.31 -5.62 8.14
N VAL A 65 -6.04 -5.79 6.84
CA VAL A 65 -5.53 -7.06 6.31
C VAL A 65 -4.14 -7.39 6.85
N ALA A 66 -3.27 -6.40 7.03
CA ALA A 66 -1.95 -6.58 7.60
C ALA A 66 -2.00 -6.99 9.08
N ILE A 67 -2.98 -6.50 9.86
CA ILE A 67 -3.26 -6.99 11.23
C ILE A 67 -3.66 -8.46 11.18
N VAL A 68 -4.53 -8.87 10.24
CA VAL A 68 -4.91 -10.29 10.08
C VAL A 68 -3.68 -11.15 9.78
N VAL A 69 -2.80 -10.69 8.89
CA VAL A 69 -1.53 -11.38 8.58
C VAL A 69 -0.63 -11.46 9.83
N TRP A 70 -0.49 -10.37 10.58
CA TRP A 70 0.29 -10.37 11.82
C TRP A 70 -0.28 -11.38 12.83
N VAL A 71 -1.58 -11.39 13.09
CA VAL A 71 -2.19 -12.29 14.08
C VAL A 71 -2.12 -13.76 13.61
N ARG A 72 -2.43 -14.04 12.34
CA ARG A 72 -2.54 -15.42 11.82
C ARG A 72 -1.20 -16.05 11.46
N LEU A 73 -0.27 -15.25 10.93
CA LEU A 73 1.03 -15.72 10.45
C LEU A 73 2.19 -15.33 11.37
N ARG A 74 1.94 -14.53 12.41
CA ARG A 74 2.94 -13.97 13.34
C ARG A 74 3.97 -13.03 12.69
N GLN A 75 3.75 -12.64 11.44
CA GLN A 75 4.61 -11.74 10.69
C GLN A 75 4.15 -10.28 10.89
N ALA A 76 4.83 -9.53 11.78
CA ALA A 76 4.46 -8.14 12.09
C ALA A 76 4.91 -7.12 11.03
N TRP A 77 5.91 -7.45 10.20
CA TRP A 77 6.50 -6.50 9.27
C TRP A 77 5.51 -5.88 8.25
N PRO A 78 4.50 -6.61 7.68
CA PRO A 78 3.56 -5.98 6.75
C PRO A 78 2.68 -4.95 7.44
N PHE A 79 2.35 -5.18 8.71
CA PHE A 79 1.59 -4.24 9.53
C PHE A 79 2.40 -2.96 9.77
N LEU A 80 3.63 -3.09 10.26
CA LEU A 80 4.50 -1.92 10.52
C LEU A 80 4.76 -1.10 9.25
N ALA A 81 5.06 -1.77 8.13
CA ALA A 81 5.28 -1.10 6.84
C ALA A 81 4.01 -0.39 6.36
N THR A 82 2.85 -1.05 6.41
CA THR A 82 1.58 -0.43 6.00
C THR A 82 1.21 0.75 6.89
N SER A 83 1.37 0.63 8.20
CA SER A 83 1.07 1.73 9.14
C SER A 83 1.96 2.95 8.88
N ALA A 84 3.24 2.75 8.56
CA ALA A 84 4.14 3.85 8.19
C ALA A 84 3.68 4.54 6.89
N VAL A 85 3.32 3.76 5.87
CA VAL A 85 2.79 4.28 4.60
C VAL A 85 1.51 5.08 4.82
N VAL A 86 0.52 4.51 5.52
CA VAL A 86 -0.78 5.17 5.77
C VAL A 86 -0.63 6.43 6.61
N ALA A 87 0.29 6.45 7.58
CA ALA A 87 0.61 7.68 8.31
C ALA A 87 1.17 8.76 7.38
N ALA A 88 2.10 8.41 6.48
CA ALA A 88 2.65 9.34 5.50
C ALA A 88 1.59 9.82 4.49
N GLU A 89 0.73 8.93 4.00
CA GLU A 89 -0.40 9.26 3.12
C GLU A 89 -1.40 10.19 3.80
N THR A 90 -1.68 9.97 5.09
CA THR A 90 -2.58 10.85 5.87
C THR A 90 -2.01 12.27 5.96
N VAL A 91 -0.71 12.39 6.28
CA VAL A 91 -0.03 13.70 6.30
C VAL A 91 -0.03 14.33 4.90
N GLN A 92 0.23 13.54 3.86
CA GLN A 92 0.21 13.98 2.46
C GLN A 92 -1.19 14.45 2.02
N TYR A 93 -2.25 13.77 2.45
CA TYR A 93 -3.64 14.12 2.16
C TYR A 93 -3.98 15.51 2.71
N PHE A 94 -3.67 15.75 3.99
CA PHE A 94 -3.87 17.08 4.60
C PHE A 94 -2.98 18.15 3.95
N ALA A 95 -1.73 17.84 3.64
CA ALA A 95 -0.86 18.76 2.89
C ALA A 95 -1.44 19.11 1.50
N GLY A 96 -2.16 18.18 0.87
CA GLY A 96 -2.88 18.41 -0.39
C GLY A 96 -4.08 19.34 -0.22
N LEU A 97 -4.89 19.12 0.82
CA LEU A 97 -6.02 20.01 1.16
C LEU A 97 -5.56 21.44 1.47
N ASP A 98 -4.44 21.59 2.16
CA ASP A 98 -3.85 22.88 2.51
C ASP A 98 -3.09 23.55 1.35
N GLY A 99 -2.94 22.87 0.20
CA GLY A 99 -2.17 23.37 -0.94
C GLY A 99 -0.66 23.47 -0.66
N ALA A 100 -0.15 22.78 0.35
CA ALA A 100 1.26 22.80 0.76
C ALA A 100 2.13 21.94 -0.16
N LEU A 101 2.31 22.38 -1.41
CA LEU A 101 2.99 21.62 -2.47
C LEU A 101 4.41 21.17 -2.11
N TRP A 102 5.15 21.97 -1.34
CA TRP A 102 6.51 21.65 -0.89
C TRP A 102 6.57 20.40 -0.02
N LEU A 103 5.48 20.06 0.68
CA LEU A 103 5.37 18.85 1.50
C LEU A 103 4.60 17.75 0.76
N HIS A 104 3.50 18.13 0.10
CA HIS A 104 2.63 17.20 -0.61
C HIS A 104 3.36 16.46 -1.73
N LEU A 105 4.14 17.15 -2.57
CA LEU A 105 4.82 16.52 -3.70
C LEU A 105 5.93 15.53 -3.27
N PRO A 106 6.87 15.90 -2.37
CA PRO A 106 7.87 14.94 -1.92
C PRO A 106 7.27 13.74 -1.17
N LEU A 107 6.25 13.96 -0.33
CA LEU A 107 5.56 12.86 0.34
C LEU A 107 4.84 11.97 -0.67
N GLY A 108 4.15 12.53 -1.67
CA GLY A 108 3.46 11.77 -2.71
C GLY A 108 4.40 10.86 -3.51
N VAL A 109 5.59 11.35 -3.88
CA VAL A 109 6.61 10.50 -4.54
C VAL A 109 7.09 9.40 -3.59
N THR A 110 7.33 9.76 -2.33
CA THR A 110 7.83 8.82 -1.31
C THR A 110 6.83 7.69 -1.04
N THR A 111 5.54 8.01 -0.92
CA THR A 111 4.47 7.02 -0.67
C THR A 111 4.28 6.10 -1.88
N VAL A 112 4.32 6.63 -3.11
CA VAL A 112 4.32 5.79 -4.34
C VAL A 112 5.46 4.77 -4.30
N VAL A 113 6.69 5.23 -4.04
CA VAL A 113 7.86 4.34 -3.97
C VAL A 113 7.69 3.31 -2.84
N ALA A 114 7.25 3.74 -1.66
CA ALA A 114 7.07 2.85 -0.51
C ALA A 114 6.03 1.75 -0.78
N VAL A 115 4.90 2.07 -1.40
CA VAL A 115 3.87 1.09 -1.78
C VAL A 115 4.39 0.14 -2.86
N VAL A 116 5.16 0.63 -3.84
CA VAL A 116 5.79 -0.23 -4.85
C VAL A 116 6.81 -1.19 -4.24
N VAL A 117 7.65 -0.72 -3.30
CA VAL A 117 8.58 -1.58 -2.56
C VAL A 117 7.81 -2.62 -1.75
N GLN A 118 6.75 -2.21 -1.06
CA GLN A 118 5.91 -3.12 -0.29
C GLN A 118 5.24 -4.16 -1.18
N PHE A 119 4.74 -3.78 -2.36
CA PHE A 119 4.24 -4.70 -3.38
C PHE A 119 5.30 -5.73 -3.74
N ILE A 120 6.51 -5.30 -4.08
CA ILE A 120 7.62 -6.19 -4.41
C ILE A 120 7.91 -7.15 -3.24
N ASP A 121 7.98 -6.66 -2.01
CA ASP A 121 8.28 -7.45 -0.82
C ASP A 121 7.21 -8.53 -0.54
N VAL A 122 5.93 -8.17 -0.60
CA VAL A 122 4.79 -9.08 -0.34
C VAL A 122 4.70 -10.17 -1.42
N TRP A 123 5.11 -9.88 -2.65
CA TRP A 123 5.14 -10.85 -3.75
C TRP A 123 6.39 -11.72 -3.75
N ARG A 124 7.55 -11.20 -3.33
CA ARG A 124 8.81 -11.96 -3.27
C ARG A 124 8.96 -12.83 -2.03
N ARG A 125 8.39 -12.42 -0.89
CA ARG A 125 8.55 -13.13 0.39
C ARG A 125 7.44 -14.16 0.62
N PRO A 126 7.74 -15.33 1.20
CA PRO A 126 6.72 -16.29 1.61
C PRO A 126 5.93 -15.77 2.84
N LEU A 127 4.62 -15.63 2.67
CA LEU A 127 3.68 -15.28 3.75
C LEU A 127 3.13 -16.55 4.41
N LEU A 128 3.99 -17.18 5.20
CA LEU A 128 3.71 -18.40 5.94
C LEU A 128 3.78 -18.12 7.43
N ARG A 129 3.20 -19.01 8.24
CA ARG A 129 3.24 -18.88 9.69
C ARG A 129 4.69 -19.01 10.19
N GLN A 130 5.22 -17.96 10.85
CA GLN A 130 6.52 -18.02 11.52
C GLN A 130 6.47 -19.05 12.66
N GLY A 131 7.45 -19.96 12.69
CA GLY A 131 7.49 -21.14 13.56
C GLY A 131 7.17 -22.48 12.88
N ALA A 132 6.66 -22.49 11.64
CA ALA A 132 6.57 -23.71 10.82
C ALA A 132 7.79 -23.92 9.90
N ALA A 133 8.65 -22.91 9.78
CA ALA A 133 9.90 -22.96 9.00
C ALA A 133 11.13 -23.31 9.85
N ASP A 134 10.98 -23.33 11.17
CA ASP A 134 12.04 -23.57 12.16
C ASP A 134 11.94 -24.97 12.80
N ALA A 135 11.07 -25.85 12.27
CA ALA A 135 10.81 -27.22 12.71
C ALA A 135 11.02 -28.20 11.54
#